data_AF-A0A9Q0F6H3-F1
#
_entry.id   AF-A0A9Q0F6H3-F1
#
_cell.length_a   1.000
_cell.length_b   1.000
_cell.length_c   1.000
_cell.angle_alpha   90.00
_cell.angle_beta   90.00
_cell.angle_gamma   90.00
#
_symmetry.space_group_name_H-M   'P 1'
#
loop_
_entity.id
_entity.type
_entity.pdbx_description
1 polymer ?
#
loop_
_entity_poly.entity_id
_entity_poly.type
_entity_poly.pdbx_seq_one_letter_code
_entity_poly.pdbx_strand_id
1 'polypeptide(L)'
;MAPSLLHLSAATSSASSMAYPIPHRPRSSSTFQSNLNPLPPPLPLLAVRCNLAEPLRFDNGKPSSSSIPVVVTRRSGGVGEQEDPSSFPTFLSLQNTIPPRKHHDTRLRIFSGTANPALSQEIACYMGLELGKIKIKRFADGEIYVQLQESVRGCDVFLVQPTCPPANENLMELLIMIDACRRASAKNITAVIPYFGYARADRKTQGRESIAAKLVANLITEAGANRVLACDLHSGQSMGYFDIPVDHVYGQPVILDYLASKTICSDDLVVVSPDVGGVARARAFAKKLSDAPLAIVDKRRHGHNVAEVMNLIGDVKGKVAVMVDDMIDTAGTIAKGAALLHQEGAREVYACSTHAVFSPPAIERLSSGLFQEVIITNTIPVSEKNYFPQLTVLSVANLLGETIWRVHDDCSVSSIFQ
;
A
#
# COMPACT_ATOMS: atom_id res chain seq x y z
N MET A 1 22.13 -23.46 -49.10
CA MET A 1 22.33 -23.05 -50.51
C MET A 1 20.96 -23.00 -51.20
N ALA A 2 20.40 -21.80 -51.32
CA ALA A 2 19.62 -21.28 -52.45
C ALA A 2 19.21 -19.84 -52.09
N PRO A 3 19.16 -18.90 -53.06
CA PRO A 3 19.38 -17.47 -52.80
C PRO A 3 18.15 -16.60 -53.16
N SER A 4 18.16 -15.33 -52.75
CA SER A 4 17.51 -14.26 -53.53
C SER A 4 17.99 -12.87 -53.11
N LEU A 5 18.51 -12.17 -54.11
CA LEU A 5 19.17 -10.87 -54.09
C LEU A 5 18.20 -9.71 -53.78
N LEU A 6 18.69 -8.74 -53.01
CA LEU A 6 18.09 -7.40 -52.83
C LEU A 6 18.78 -6.41 -53.78
N HIS A 7 17.97 -5.72 -54.58
CA HIS A 7 18.39 -4.61 -55.45
C HIS A 7 18.15 -3.28 -54.72
N LEU A 8 19.20 -2.44 -54.66
CA LEU A 8 19.14 -1.02 -54.28
C LEU A 8 18.96 -0.14 -55.53
N SER A 9 18.20 0.96 -55.39
CA SER A 9 18.21 2.18 -56.23
C SER A 9 17.26 3.21 -55.57
N ALA A 10 17.77 4.27 -54.90
CA ALA A 10 17.85 5.68 -55.37
C ALA A 10 16.47 6.36 -55.60
N ALA A 11 16.19 7.64 -55.35
CA ALA A 11 16.80 8.79 -54.68
C ALA A 11 15.74 9.94 -54.70
N THR A 12 15.78 10.83 -53.71
CA THR A 12 15.52 12.30 -53.74
C THR A 12 14.22 12.97 -54.26
N SER A 13 13.81 13.98 -53.46
CA SER A 13 13.04 15.22 -53.78
C SER A 13 11.52 15.06 -53.96
N SER A 14 10.64 15.94 -53.48
CA SER A 14 10.71 17.40 -53.39
C SER A 14 9.68 17.93 -52.37
N ALA A 15 10.02 19.07 -51.76
CA ALA A 15 9.15 19.85 -50.88
C ALA A 15 8.68 21.10 -51.62
N SER A 16 7.41 21.49 -51.46
CA SER A 16 6.87 22.81 -51.78
C SER A 16 5.48 22.99 -51.17
N SER A 17 5.31 23.93 -50.24
CA SER A 17 4.49 25.14 -50.44
C SER A 17 4.28 25.90 -49.12
N MET A 18 4.64 27.19 -49.16
CA MET A 18 4.41 28.23 -48.15
C MET A 18 2.93 28.66 -48.07
N ALA A 19 2.48 29.19 -46.93
CA ALA A 19 2.00 30.58 -46.78
C ALA A 19 1.37 30.83 -45.38
N TYR A 20 1.46 32.09 -44.93
CA TYR A 20 1.33 32.64 -43.57
C TYR A 20 0.05 33.53 -43.44
N PRO A 21 -0.25 34.27 -42.33
CA PRO A 21 -1.57 34.37 -41.68
C PRO A 21 -2.23 35.78 -41.76
N ILE A 22 -3.33 36.04 -41.02
CA ILE A 22 -3.67 37.29 -40.23
C ILE A 22 -5.21 37.42 -39.92
N PRO A 23 -5.64 38.14 -38.85
CA PRO A 23 -6.83 37.84 -38.03
C PRO A 23 -7.93 38.93 -38.01
N HIS A 24 -9.02 38.69 -37.28
CA HIS A 24 -10.05 39.70 -36.95
C HIS A 24 -10.45 39.73 -35.46
N ARG A 25 -10.46 40.95 -34.88
CA ARG A 25 -11.17 41.40 -33.66
C ARG A 25 -12.63 41.79 -33.99
N PRO A 26 -13.51 41.92 -32.98
CA PRO A 26 -13.93 43.25 -32.47
C PRO A 26 -14.06 43.29 -30.92
N ARG A 27 -13.65 44.36 -30.21
CA ARG A 27 -14.35 45.61 -29.78
C ARG A 27 -15.42 45.47 -28.67
N SER A 28 -15.50 46.55 -27.89
CA SER A 28 -15.85 46.73 -26.48
C SER A 28 -17.31 47.15 -26.18
N SER A 29 -17.61 47.14 -24.88
CA SER A 29 -18.55 47.97 -24.09
C SER A 29 -20.05 47.68 -24.13
N SER A 30 -20.61 47.25 -23.00
CA SER A 30 -21.73 47.95 -22.37
C SER A 30 -21.82 47.63 -20.87
N THR A 31 -22.02 48.69 -20.11
CA THR A 31 -22.17 48.79 -18.67
C THR A 31 -23.61 48.43 -18.30
N PHE A 32 -23.83 47.50 -17.36
CA PHE A 32 -25.10 47.33 -16.68
C PHE A 32 -24.82 47.28 -15.16
N GLN A 33 -25.09 48.40 -14.49
CA GLN A 33 -25.24 48.45 -13.04
C GLN A 33 -26.63 47.89 -12.70
N SER A 34 -26.67 46.85 -11.88
CA SER A 34 -27.89 46.48 -11.16
C SER A 34 -27.53 46.23 -9.70
N ASN A 35 -28.21 46.96 -8.82
CA ASN A 35 -28.15 46.83 -7.37
C ASN A 35 -28.71 45.48 -6.96
N LEU A 36 -27.86 44.61 -6.41
CA LEU A 36 -28.26 43.49 -5.56
C LEU A 36 -27.30 43.44 -4.38
N ASN A 37 -27.85 43.54 -3.17
CA ASN A 37 -27.11 43.38 -1.92
C ASN A 37 -26.40 42.01 -1.92
N PRO A 38 -25.10 41.94 -1.57
CA PRO A 38 -24.43 40.65 -1.43
C PRO A 38 -24.95 39.91 -0.19
N LEU A 39 -25.43 38.69 -0.39
CA LEU A 39 -25.59 37.70 0.68
C LEU A 39 -24.23 37.47 1.37
N PRO A 40 -24.21 37.24 2.70
CA PRO A 40 -22.95 37.02 3.40
C PRO A 40 -22.24 35.78 2.83
N PRO A 41 -20.90 35.77 2.76
CA PRO A 41 -20.16 34.62 2.26
C PRO A 41 -20.42 33.39 3.13
N PRO A 42 -20.44 32.17 2.55
CA PRO A 42 -20.50 30.95 3.35
C PRO A 42 -19.28 30.90 4.27
N LEU A 43 -19.51 30.53 5.53
CA LEU A 43 -18.46 30.29 6.51
C LEU A 43 -17.41 29.35 5.91
N PRO A 44 -16.11 29.66 6.02
CA PRO A 44 -15.07 28.83 5.43
C PRO A 44 -15.08 27.45 6.11
N LEU A 45 -15.26 26.40 5.30
CA LEU A 45 -14.89 25.04 5.68
C LEU A 45 -13.45 25.05 6.17
N LEU A 46 -13.25 24.57 7.39
CA LEU A 46 -11.96 24.46 8.05
C LEU A 46 -11.08 23.44 7.29
N ALA A 47 -10.42 23.91 6.23
CA ALA A 47 -9.30 23.22 5.63
C ALA A 47 -8.11 23.35 6.59
N VAL A 48 -7.78 22.28 7.31
CA VAL A 48 -6.51 22.19 8.04
C VAL A 48 -5.40 22.03 7.01
N ARG A 49 -4.81 23.16 6.59
CA ARG A 49 -3.50 23.19 5.94
C ARG A 49 -2.44 22.96 7.03
N CYS A 50 -1.68 21.87 6.93
CA CYS A 50 -0.41 21.74 7.63
C CYS A 50 0.58 22.76 7.03
N ASN A 51 0.87 23.83 7.76
CA ASN A 51 2.02 24.68 7.47
C ASN A 51 3.29 23.98 7.95
N LEU A 52 4.08 23.45 7.01
CA LEU A 52 5.50 23.21 7.23
C LEU A 52 6.20 24.57 7.33
N ALA A 53 6.61 24.96 8.54
CA ALA A 53 7.56 26.05 8.69
C ALA A 53 8.96 25.52 8.36
N GLU A 54 9.47 25.94 7.20
CA GLU A 54 10.87 26.14 6.75
C GLU A 54 12.02 25.17 7.16
N PRO A 55 13.04 25.00 6.28
CA PRO A 55 13.96 23.86 6.29
C PRO A 55 14.98 23.89 7.44
N LEU A 56 15.21 22.72 8.04
CA LEU A 56 16.18 22.47 9.10
C LEU A 56 17.61 22.86 8.65
N ARG A 57 18.19 23.89 9.31
CA ARG A 57 19.64 24.09 9.36
C ARG A 57 20.24 23.16 10.42
N PHE A 58 21.24 22.38 10.03
CA PHE A 58 22.05 21.60 10.94
C PHE A 58 23.11 22.49 11.59
N ASP A 59 23.14 22.54 12.92
CA ASP A 59 24.34 22.89 13.69
C ASP A 59 24.36 22.12 15.03
N ASN A 60 25.41 21.31 15.18
CA ASN A 60 26.07 20.86 16.41
C ASN A 60 25.24 20.47 17.67
N GLY A 61 25.07 19.14 17.86
CA GLY A 61 25.29 18.49 19.17
C GLY A 61 24.12 18.39 20.16
N LYS A 62 23.54 17.17 20.23
CA LYS A 62 22.56 16.60 21.20
C LYS A 62 21.10 17.09 21.10
N PRO A 63 20.11 16.18 20.96
CA PRO A 63 18.70 16.53 21.10
C PRO A 63 18.30 16.61 22.58
N SER A 64 17.69 17.72 22.97
CA SER A 64 16.97 17.87 24.23
C SER A 64 15.59 17.21 24.12
N SER A 65 15.25 16.43 25.14
CA SER A 65 13.98 15.73 25.29
C SER A 65 12.86 16.69 25.68
N SER A 66 12.12 17.26 24.72
CA SER A 66 10.76 17.75 24.92
C SER A 66 10.21 18.43 23.65
N SER A 67 9.46 17.70 22.82
CA SER A 67 8.40 18.26 21.96
C SER A 67 7.79 17.16 21.09
N ILE A 68 6.85 16.40 21.66
CA ILE A 68 5.87 15.64 20.88
C ILE A 68 4.49 16.18 21.30
N PRO A 69 3.68 16.74 20.38
CA PRO A 69 2.34 17.18 20.73
C PRO A 69 1.43 15.95 20.89
N VAL A 70 0.94 15.74 22.12
CA VAL A 70 -0.16 14.82 22.40
C VAL A 70 -1.47 15.57 22.11
N VAL A 71 -2.30 15.04 21.23
CA VAL A 71 -3.67 15.52 21.02
C VAL A 71 -4.48 15.16 22.27
N VAL A 72 -4.69 16.14 23.16
CA VAL A 72 -5.59 15.99 24.31
C VAL A 72 -6.98 16.48 23.90
N THR A 73 -7.91 15.56 23.68
CA THR A 73 -9.34 15.90 23.64
C THR A 73 -9.84 16.18 25.06
N ARG A 74 -10.19 17.43 25.36
CA ARG A 74 -10.91 17.79 26.60
C ARG A 74 -12.30 17.14 26.58
N ARG A 75 -12.61 16.31 27.57
CA ARG A 75 -13.99 15.91 27.91
C ARG A 75 -14.61 16.99 28.81
N SER A 76 -15.63 17.68 28.32
CA SER A 76 -16.64 18.37 29.15
C SER A 76 -17.72 17.35 29.54
N GLY A 77 -18.05 17.29 30.84
CA GLY A 77 -18.90 16.24 31.42
C GLY A 77 -20.40 16.38 31.19
N GLY A 78 -21.11 15.30 31.52
CA GLY A 78 -22.57 15.20 31.60
C GLY A 78 -22.96 13.77 32.00
N VAL A 79 -23.72 13.64 33.08
CA VAL A 79 -24.16 12.39 33.74
C VAL A 79 -25.45 11.88 33.07
N GLY A 80 -25.60 10.57 32.86
CA GLY A 80 -26.92 9.94 32.63
C GLY A 80 -26.94 8.74 31.66
N GLU A 81 -27.02 7.55 32.25
CA GLU A 81 -27.82 6.36 31.86
C GLU A 81 -27.60 5.54 30.56
N GLN A 82 -27.64 4.22 30.81
CA GLN A 82 -28.01 3.07 29.96
C GLN A 82 -27.01 2.55 28.91
N GLU A 83 -26.31 1.47 29.30
CA GLU A 83 -25.60 0.55 28.41
C GLU A 83 -26.60 -0.46 27.80
N ASP A 84 -26.65 -0.50 26.46
CA ASP A 84 -27.35 -1.53 25.69
C ASP A 84 -26.30 -2.35 24.90
N PRO A 85 -26.29 -3.69 24.92
CA PRO A 85 -25.18 -4.49 24.42
C PRO A 85 -25.39 -4.84 22.95
N SER A 86 -24.92 -3.99 22.04
CA SER A 86 -24.67 -4.37 20.63
C SER A 86 -23.18 -4.20 20.31
N SER A 87 -22.51 -5.34 20.36
CA SER A 87 -21.07 -5.55 20.23
C SER A 87 -20.51 -5.11 18.89
N PHE A 88 -19.69 -4.05 18.90
CA PHE A 88 -18.73 -3.73 17.84
C PHE A 88 -17.40 -4.47 18.07
N PRO A 89 -16.62 -4.80 17.01
CA PRO A 89 -15.37 -5.53 17.16
C PRO A 89 -14.37 -4.75 18.02
N THR A 90 -13.89 -5.43 19.06
CA THR A 90 -13.07 -4.93 20.17
C THR A 90 -11.59 -4.71 19.80
N PHE A 91 -11.24 -4.37 18.56
CA PHE A 91 -9.83 -4.21 18.22
C PHE A 91 -9.23 -2.91 18.79
N LEU A 92 -10.04 -1.85 18.93
CA LEU A 92 -9.64 -0.58 19.53
C LEU A 92 -10.15 -0.35 20.97
N SER A 93 -10.88 -1.30 21.56
CA SER A 93 -11.25 -1.23 22.99
C SER A 93 -10.10 -1.63 23.92
N LEU A 94 -8.92 -1.95 23.37
CA LEU A 94 -7.65 -1.84 24.09
C LEU A 94 -7.26 -0.36 24.30
N GLN A 95 -8.17 0.41 24.90
CA GLN A 95 -7.85 1.62 25.66
C GLN A 95 -7.46 1.27 27.10
N ASN A 96 -6.88 0.09 27.32
CA ASN A 96 -5.85 0.03 28.34
C ASN A 96 -4.63 0.69 27.72
N THR A 97 -4.34 1.91 28.17
CA THR A 97 -3.05 2.55 28.02
C THR A 97 -1.96 1.53 28.36
N ILE A 98 -1.43 0.84 27.34
CA ILE A 98 -0.24 0.03 27.50
C ILE A 98 0.84 1.07 27.83
N PRO A 99 1.35 1.11 29.07
CA PRO A 99 2.45 2.01 29.38
C PRO A 99 3.59 1.66 28.42
N PRO A 100 4.42 2.64 27.96
CA PRO A 100 5.60 2.31 27.19
C PRO A 100 6.43 1.33 28.02
N ARG A 101 6.39 0.05 27.68
CA ARG A 101 7.10 -1.00 28.39
C ARG A 101 8.58 -0.80 28.05
N LYS A 102 9.32 -0.16 28.96
CA LYS A 102 10.79 -0.07 28.88
C LYS A 102 11.39 -1.44 29.16
N HIS A 103 11.44 -2.29 28.15
CA HIS A 103 12.30 -3.47 28.15
C HIS A 103 13.50 -3.17 27.24
N HIS A 104 14.65 -2.90 27.87
CA HIS A 104 15.93 -2.84 27.17
C HIS A 104 16.40 -4.29 26.90
N ASP A 105 15.73 -5.06 26.02
CA ASP A 105 16.42 -6.21 25.41
C ASP A 105 17.39 -5.64 24.37
N THR A 106 18.67 -5.66 24.72
CA THR A 106 19.76 -5.11 23.91
C THR A 106 20.04 -5.94 22.65
N ARG A 107 19.34 -7.07 22.45
CA ARG A 107 19.59 -8.02 21.37
C ARG A 107 18.65 -7.86 20.18
N LEU A 108 17.50 -7.18 20.29
CA LEU A 108 16.67 -6.93 19.12
C LEU A 108 17.26 -5.79 18.29
N ARG A 109 17.42 -6.01 16.98
CA ARG A 109 17.89 -5.00 16.02
C ARG A 109 16.98 -4.94 14.81
N ILE A 110 16.57 -3.74 14.41
CA ILE A 110 15.78 -3.50 13.19
C ILE A 110 16.65 -2.70 12.22
N PHE A 111 16.83 -3.20 11.01
CA PHE A 111 17.48 -2.46 9.94
C PHE A 111 16.49 -2.24 8.80
N SER A 112 16.62 -1.08 8.15
CA SER A 112 15.90 -0.78 6.92
C SER A 112 16.81 -1.03 5.73
N GLY A 113 16.27 -1.61 4.66
CA GLY A 113 16.84 -1.38 3.34
C GLY A 113 16.35 -0.05 2.75
N THR A 114 16.62 0.17 1.48
CA THR A 114 16.32 1.43 0.78
C THR A 114 14.91 1.48 0.17
N ALA A 115 14.17 0.36 0.15
CA ALA A 115 12.89 0.30 -0.53
C ALA A 115 11.78 1.04 0.20
N ASN A 116 11.75 1.05 1.54
CA ASN A 116 10.76 1.82 2.31
C ASN A 116 11.27 2.28 3.70
N PRO A 117 12.23 3.21 3.75
CA PRO A 117 12.80 3.69 5.01
C PRO A 117 11.78 4.36 5.94
N ALA A 118 10.75 4.98 5.37
CA ALA A 118 9.69 5.63 6.13
C ALA A 118 8.91 4.62 6.99
N LEU A 119 8.43 3.52 6.39
CA LEU A 119 7.75 2.46 7.13
C LEU A 119 8.66 1.81 8.18
N SER A 120 9.92 1.54 7.83
CA SER A 120 10.90 0.98 8.79
C SER A 120 11.07 1.88 10.01
N GLN A 121 11.13 3.19 9.81
CA GLN A 121 11.25 4.16 10.89
C GLN A 121 9.98 4.22 11.75
N GLU A 122 8.79 4.17 11.13
CA GLU A 122 7.52 4.10 11.86
C GLU A 122 7.42 2.83 12.72
N ILE A 123 7.86 1.68 12.20
CA ILE A 123 7.93 0.41 12.94
C ILE A 123 8.86 0.55 14.15
N ALA A 124 10.07 1.08 13.95
CA ALA A 124 11.02 1.28 15.03
C ALA A 124 10.47 2.24 16.11
N CYS A 125 9.83 3.35 15.69
CA CYS A 125 9.17 4.29 16.58
C CYS A 125 8.05 3.64 17.41
N TYR A 126 7.20 2.82 16.78
CA TYR A 126 6.15 2.06 17.48
C TYR A 126 6.73 1.18 18.59
N MET A 127 7.85 0.51 18.31
CA MET A 127 8.54 -0.37 19.25
C MET A 127 9.38 0.37 20.30
N GLY A 128 9.51 1.71 20.19
CA GLY A 128 10.36 2.50 21.07
C GLY A 128 11.86 2.31 20.82
N LEU A 129 12.24 1.98 19.59
CA LEU A 129 13.60 1.65 19.16
C LEU A 129 14.11 2.64 18.11
N GLU A 130 15.43 2.69 17.95
CA GLU A 130 16.08 3.33 16.80
C GLU A 130 16.41 2.28 15.74
N LEU A 131 16.39 2.69 14.47
CA LEU A 131 16.90 1.86 13.39
C LEU A 131 18.40 1.64 13.56
N GLY A 132 18.82 0.41 13.33
CA GLY A 132 20.21 0.04 13.33
C GLY A 132 20.99 0.73 12.21
N LYS A 133 22.27 1.01 12.47
CA LYS A 133 23.12 1.76 11.55
C LYS A 133 23.61 0.84 10.42
N ILE A 134 23.13 1.07 9.21
CA ILE A 134 23.53 0.34 8.01
C ILE A 134 23.90 1.31 6.90
N LYS A 135 24.99 1.02 6.19
CA LYS A 135 25.42 1.77 5.02
C LYS A 135 25.12 0.94 3.78
N ILE A 136 24.20 1.45 2.96
CA ILE A 136 23.87 0.88 1.65
C ILE A 136 24.24 1.90 0.58
N LYS A 137 25.01 1.48 -0.43
CA LYS A 137 25.36 2.32 -1.58
C LYS A 137 25.39 1.49 -2.86
N ARG A 138 25.40 2.18 -3.99
CA ARG A 138 25.65 1.58 -5.31
C ARG A 138 27.07 1.95 -5.76
N PHE A 139 27.80 0.98 -6.31
CA PHE A 139 29.02 1.24 -7.06
C PHE A 139 28.68 1.84 -8.44
N ALA A 140 29.70 2.32 -9.16
CA ALA A 140 29.49 3.03 -10.43
C ALA A 140 28.87 2.15 -11.54
N ASP A 141 29.04 0.83 -11.44
CA ASP A 141 28.45 -0.20 -12.31
C ASP A 141 27.06 -0.68 -11.85
N GLY A 142 26.55 -0.16 -10.73
CA GLY A 142 25.25 -0.52 -10.17
C GLY A 142 25.27 -1.63 -9.13
N GLU A 143 26.44 -2.24 -8.83
CA GLU A 143 26.53 -3.25 -7.79
C GLU A 143 26.18 -2.70 -6.41
N ILE A 144 25.55 -3.54 -5.58
CA ILE A 144 25.03 -3.17 -4.27
C ILE A 144 26.10 -3.45 -3.19
N TYR A 145 26.48 -2.42 -2.45
CA TYR A 145 27.32 -2.56 -1.26
C TYR A 145 26.49 -2.37 0.01
N VAL A 146 26.62 -3.31 0.95
CA VAL A 146 25.99 -3.23 2.27
C VAL A 146 27.06 -3.42 3.35
N GLN A 147 27.03 -2.55 4.37
CA GLN A 147 27.86 -2.68 5.56
C GLN A 147 27.05 -2.33 6.81
N LEU A 148 26.97 -3.29 7.73
CA LEU A 148 26.49 -3.03 9.10
C LEU A 148 27.51 -2.16 9.83
N GLN A 149 27.07 -1.05 10.42
CA GLN A 149 27.94 -0.11 11.14
C GLN A 149 27.93 -0.34 12.66
N GLU A 150 27.30 -1.42 13.11
CA GLU A 150 27.29 -1.86 14.49
C GLU A 150 27.28 -3.40 14.57
N SER A 151 27.66 -3.94 15.73
CA SER A 151 27.69 -5.38 15.93
C SER A 151 26.28 -5.95 16.04
N VAL A 152 26.01 -6.97 15.23
CA VAL A 152 24.79 -7.81 15.33
C VAL A 152 25.07 -9.20 15.90
N ARG A 153 26.29 -9.44 16.42
CA ARG A 153 26.68 -10.76 16.95
C ARG A 153 25.72 -11.21 18.04
N GLY A 154 25.11 -12.38 17.86
CA GLY A 154 24.18 -12.96 18.83
C GLY A 154 22.83 -12.24 18.94
N CYS A 155 22.59 -11.22 18.11
CA CYS A 155 21.34 -10.44 18.10
C CYS A 155 20.25 -11.14 17.28
N ASP A 156 19.00 -10.78 17.57
CA ASP A 156 17.85 -11.08 16.73
C ASP A 156 17.60 -9.90 15.79
N VAL A 157 17.77 -10.14 14.49
CA VAL A 157 17.82 -9.09 13.47
C VAL A 157 16.58 -9.15 12.59
N PHE A 158 15.88 -8.03 12.48
CA PHE A 158 14.73 -7.84 11.61
C PHE A 158 15.11 -6.90 10.47
N LEU A 159 15.00 -7.36 9.23
CA LEU A 159 15.35 -6.60 8.03
C LEU A 159 14.07 -6.18 7.31
N VAL A 160 13.71 -4.90 7.39
CA VAL A 160 12.51 -4.35 6.74
C VAL A 160 12.87 -3.93 5.32
N GLN A 161 12.37 -4.68 4.33
CA GLN A 161 12.61 -4.42 2.92
C GLN A 161 11.48 -5.01 2.05
N PRO A 162 10.51 -4.20 1.60
CA PRO A 162 9.60 -4.64 0.55
C PRO A 162 10.36 -4.85 -0.76
N THR A 163 9.93 -5.82 -1.56
CA THR A 163 10.54 -6.14 -2.87
C THR A 163 9.72 -5.53 -4.01
N CYS A 164 9.31 -4.26 -3.83
CA CYS A 164 8.56 -3.46 -4.79
C CYS A 164 9.46 -2.94 -5.94
N PRO A 165 8.91 -2.39 -7.03
CA PRO A 165 9.71 -1.79 -8.10
C PRO A 165 10.72 -0.75 -7.58
N PRO A 166 11.99 -0.79 -8.01
CA PRO A 166 12.59 -1.77 -8.93
C PRO A 166 12.86 -3.12 -8.21
N ALA A 167 12.16 -4.17 -8.64
CA ALA A 167 11.96 -5.38 -7.82
C ALA A 167 13.23 -6.22 -7.65
N ASN A 168 14.07 -6.28 -8.69
CA ASN A 168 15.28 -7.09 -8.68
C ASN A 168 16.33 -6.49 -7.77
N GLU A 169 16.47 -5.17 -7.81
CA GLU A 169 17.40 -4.38 -7.04
C GLU A 169 17.03 -4.43 -5.56
N ASN A 170 15.75 -4.25 -5.24
CA ASN A 170 15.27 -4.35 -3.86
C ASN A 170 15.37 -5.78 -3.31
N LEU A 171 15.17 -6.80 -4.15
CA LEU A 171 15.40 -8.20 -3.79
C LEU A 171 16.90 -8.47 -3.56
N MET A 172 17.77 -8.10 -4.49
CA MET A 172 19.22 -8.30 -4.34
C MET A 172 19.76 -7.58 -3.11
N GLU A 173 19.26 -6.38 -2.81
CA GLU A 173 19.60 -5.66 -1.60
C GLU A 173 19.21 -6.43 -0.33
N LEU A 174 17.97 -6.98 -0.27
CA LEU A 174 17.55 -7.83 0.84
C LEU A 174 18.47 -9.03 1.02
N LEU A 175 18.80 -9.74 -0.07
CA LEU A 175 19.67 -10.92 -0.03
C LEU A 175 21.06 -10.57 0.51
N ILE A 176 21.63 -9.44 0.09
CA ILE A 176 22.95 -8.98 0.56
C ILE A 176 22.89 -8.51 2.01
N MET A 177 21.79 -7.87 2.45
CA MET A 177 21.59 -7.53 3.86
C MET A 177 21.51 -8.77 4.75
N ILE A 178 20.78 -9.82 4.31
CA ILE A 178 20.71 -11.11 5.01
C ILE A 178 22.11 -11.73 5.11
N ASP A 179 22.84 -11.84 4.01
CA ASP A 179 24.18 -12.44 4.00
C ASP A 179 25.17 -11.66 4.88
N ALA A 180 25.11 -10.32 4.89
CA ALA A 180 25.90 -9.47 5.77
C ALA A 180 25.63 -9.76 7.26
N CYS A 181 24.35 -9.91 7.65
CA CYS A 181 23.97 -10.26 9.02
C CYS A 181 24.45 -11.67 9.40
N ARG A 182 24.29 -12.64 8.48
CA ARG A 182 24.74 -14.03 8.68
C ARG A 182 26.24 -14.09 8.94
N ARG A 183 27.05 -13.45 8.09
CA ARG A 183 28.51 -13.40 8.24
C ARG A 183 28.95 -12.61 9.47
N ALA A 184 28.17 -11.61 9.90
CA ALA A 184 28.37 -10.89 11.14
C ALA A 184 27.90 -11.66 12.40
N SER A 185 27.53 -12.93 12.26
CA SER A 185 27.14 -13.83 13.36
C SER A 185 25.87 -13.40 14.10
N ALA A 186 24.89 -12.83 13.39
CA ALA A 186 23.53 -12.69 13.93
C ALA A 186 23.00 -14.06 14.40
N LYS A 187 22.24 -14.08 15.50
CA LYS A 187 21.65 -15.32 16.04
C LYS A 187 20.47 -15.75 15.16
N ASN A 188 19.59 -14.81 14.89
CA ASN A 188 18.39 -14.99 14.07
C ASN A 188 18.28 -13.82 13.09
N ILE A 189 17.83 -14.10 11.86
CA ILE A 189 17.60 -13.12 10.80
C ILE A 189 16.17 -13.32 10.28
N THR A 190 15.30 -12.37 10.58
CA THR A 190 13.93 -12.34 10.08
C THR A 190 13.83 -11.34 8.93
N ALA A 191 13.47 -11.82 7.74
CA ALA A 191 13.16 -10.95 6.61
C ALA A 191 11.73 -10.42 6.74
N VAL A 192 11.60 -9.13 7.04
CA VAL A 192 10.31 -8.43 7.12
C VAL A 192 10.04 -7.83 5.74
N ILE A 193 9.08 -8.42 5.02
CA ILE A 193 8.79 -8.12 3.61
C ILE A 193 7.34 -7.59 3.52
N PRO A 194 7.10 -6.28 3.77
CA PRO A 194 5.75 -5.70 3.72
C PRO A 194 5.04 -5.90 2.38
N TYR A 195 5.78 -6.02 1.28
CA TYR A 195 5.27 -6.40 -0.03
C TYR A 195 6.20 -7.43 -0.67
N PHE A 196 5.67 -8.62 -0.94
CA PHE A 196 6.41 -9.71 -1.59
C PHE A 196 6.26 -9.60 -3.12
N GLY A 197 7.28 -9.02 -3.76
CA GLY A 197 7.42 -9.02 -5.22
C GLY A 197 7.45 -10.44 -5.79
N TYR A 198 7.12 -10.57 -7.08
CA TYR A 198 6.95 -11.86 -7.75
C TYR A 198 5.80 -12.76 -7.24
N ALA A 199 5.05 -12.35 -6.21
CA ALA A 199 3.96 -13.15 -5.63
C ALA A 199 2.85 -13.56 -6.61
N ARG A 200 2.66 -12.83 -7.72
CA ARG A 200 1.69 -13.18 -8.78
C ARG A 200 2.13 -14.36 -9.66
N ALA A 201 3.41 -14.74 -9.61
CA ALA A 201 3.99 -15.87 -10.34
C ALA A 201 4.15 -17.08 -9.41
N ASP A 202 3.03 -17.50 -8.79
CA ASP A 202 2.92 -18.56 -7.78
C ASP A 202 2.59 -19.94 -8.39
N ARG A 203 2.12 -20.00 -9.64
CA ARG A 203 1.83 -21.25 -10.34
C ARG A 203 2.12 -21.15 -11.82
N LYS A 204 2.24 -22.31 -12.46
CA LYS A 204 2.28 -22.41 -13.92
C LYS A 204 0.86 -22.39 -14.45
N THR A 205 0.51 -21.36 -15.20
CA THR A 205 -0.75 -21.28 -15.96
C THR A 205 -0.60 -21.90 -17.35
N GLN A 206 0.63 -21.92 -17.88
CA GLN A 206 0.98 -22.55 -19.15
C GLN A 206 2.24 -23.42 -19.04
N GLY A 207 2.48 -24.24 -20.07
CA GLY A 207 3.71 -25.03 -20.17
C GLY A 207 4.96 -24.14 -20.23
N ARG A 208 6.03 -24.55 -19.53
CA ARG A 208 7.36 -23.90 -19.50
C ARG A 208 7.44 -22.51 -18.84
N GLU A 209 6.47 -22.16 -17.99
CA GLU A 209 6.58 -20.99 -17.10
C GLU A 209 7.44 -21.29 -15.86
N SER A 210 8.06 -20.24 -15.30
CA SER A 210 8.71 -20.29 -13.99
C SER A 210 7.68 -20.08 -12.88
N ILE A 211 7.98 -20.59 -11.68
CA ILE A 211 7.28 -20.22 -10.45
C ILE A 211 8.21 -19.26 -9.70
N ALA A 212 8.22 -17.99 -10.13
CA ALA A 212 9.19 -17.02 -9.64
C ALA A 212 9.03 -16.75 -8.14
N ALA A 213 7.81 -16.81 -7.59
CA ALA A 213 7.58 -16.69 -6.15
C ALA A 213 8.35 -17.77 -5.36
N LYS A 214 8.36 -19.03 -5.83
CA LYS A 214 9.13 -20.12 -5.22
C LYS A 214 10.64 -19.94 -5.41
N LEU A 215 11.08 -19.45 -6.58
CA LEU A 215 12.50 -19.12 -6.78
C LEU A 215 12.97 -18.06 -5.78
N VAL A 216 12.22 -16.97 -5.62
CA VAL A 216 12.53 -15.90 -4.67
C VAL A 216 12.53 -16.41 -3.23
N ALA A 217 11.56 -17.26 -2.86
CA ALA A 217 11.54 -17.90 -1.54
C ALA A 217 12.80 -18.74 -1.27
N ASN A 218 13.27 -19.51 -2.28
CA ASN A 218 14.52 -20.27 -2.19
C ASN A 218 15.73 -19.35 -2.00
N LEU A 219 15.81 -18.26 -2.76
CA LEU A 219 16.94 -17.31 -2.66
C LEU A 219 17.00 -16.66 -1.28
N ILE A 220 15.86 -16.23 -0.72
CA ILE A 220 15.80 -15.63 0.62
C ILE A 220 16.23 -16.64 1.69
N THR A 221 15.76 -17.89 1.56
CA THR A 221 16.12 -18.98 2.48
C THR A 221 17.62 -19.28 2.40
N GLU A 222 18.17 -19.43 1.19
CA GLU A 222 19.58 -19.76 0.95
C GLU A 222 20.54 -18.63 1.34
N ALA A 223 20.13 -17.37 1.18
CA ALA A 223 20.87 -16.21 1.68
C ALA A 223 21.08 -16.28 3.21
N GLY A 224 20.19 -16.97 3.93
CA GLY A 224 20.31 -17.27 5.34
C GLY A 224 19.24 -16.68 6.24
N ALA A 225 18.07 -16.34 5.70
CA ALA A 225 16.94 -15.97 6.54
C ALA A 225 16.48 -17.16 7.39
N ASN A 226 16.21 -16.93 8.68
CA ASN A 226 15.67 -17.93 9.59
C ASN A 226 14.13 -17.92 9.63
N ARG A 227 13.52 -16.80 9.24
CA ARG A 227 12.08 -16.57 9.26
C ARG A 227 11.71 -15.49 8.24
N VAL A 228 10.49 -15.53 7.74
CA VAL A 228 9.89 -14.45 6.94
C VAL A 228 8.65 -13.91 7.64
N LEU A 229 8.51 -12.59 7.64
CA LEU A 229 7.27 -11.91 8.01
C LEU A 229 6.80 -11.17 6.76
N ALA A 230 5.64 -11.55 6.21
CA ALA A 230 5.11 -10.94 4.98
C ALA A 230 3.67 -10.45 5.19
N CYS A 231 3.31 -9.33 4.55
CA CYS A 231 1.95 -8.79 4.62
C CYS A 231 1.16 -9.15 3.36
N ASP A 232 -0.08 -9.62 3.53
CA ASP A 232 -1.07 -9.96 2.49
C ASP A 232 -0.47 -10.58 1.21
N LEU A 233 0.15 -11.75 1.35
CA LEU A 233 0.63 -12.54 0.23
C LEU A 233 -0.51 -12.74 -0.80
N HIS A 234 -0.19 -12.56 -2.09
CA HIS A 234 -1.15 -12.71 -3.19
C HIS A 234 -1.92 -14.04 -3.11
N SER A 235 -1.21 -15.09 -2.70
CA SER A 235 -1.70 -16.46 -2.57
C SER A 235 -1.18 -17.03 -1.26
N GLY A 236 -2.08 -17.46 -0.37
CA GLY A 236 -1.72 -18.01 0.94
C GLY A 236 -0.87 -19.29 0.83
N GLN A 237 -0.97 -20.01 -0.28
CA GLN A 237 -0.14 -21.17 -0.61
C GLN A 237 1.35 -20.80 -0.70
N SER A 238 1.69 -19.53 -0.95
CA SER A 238 3.07 -19.06 -1.04
C SER A 238 3.85 -19.23 0.27
N MET A 239 3.17 -19.33 1.41
CA MET A 239 3.81 -19.69 2.69
C MET A 239 4.52 -21.04 2.59
N GLY A 240 3.91 -22.01 1.88
CA GLY A 240 4.49 -23.34 1.66
C GLY A 240 5.67 -23.37 0.69
N TYR A 241 6.09 -22.22 0.13
CA TYR A 241 7.33 -22.14 -0.65
C TYR A 241 8.57 -22.01 0.22
N PHE A 242 8.42 -21.60 1.47
CA PHE A 242 9.52 -21.46 2.42
C PHE A 242 9.62 -22.72 3.27
N ASP A 243 10.84 -23.23 3.41
CA ASP A 243 11.16 -24.32 4.35
C ASP A 243 11.45 -23.78 5.77
N ILE A 244 11.36 -22.46 5.94
CA ILE A 244 11.51 -21.71 7.19
C ILE A 244 10.14 -21.14 7.62
N PRO A 245 9.94 -20.83 8.91
CA PRO A 245 8.68 -20.24 9.39
C PRO A 245 8.32 -18.95 8.65
N VAL A 246 7.03 -18.81 8.32
CA VAL A 246 6.45 -17.61 7.70
C VAL A 246 5.32 -17.09 8.56
N ASP A 247 5.46 -15.87 9.06
CA ASP A 247 4.38 -15.12 9.70
C ASP A 247 3.66 -14.28 8.62
N HIS A 248 2.48 -14.73 8.21
CA HIS A 248 1.65 -14.04 7.25
C HIS A 248 0.70 -13.07 7.96
N VAL A 249 1.01 -11.78 7.84
CA VAL A 249 0.28 -10.68 8.45
C VAL A 249 -0.81 -10.20 7.51
N TYR A 250 -2.04 -10.06 8.02
CA TYR A 250 -3.15 -9.51 7.25
C TYR A 250 -3.27 -8.01 7.49
N GLY A 251 -3.09 -7.18 6.47
CA GLY A 251 -3.25 -5.71 6.54
C GLY A 251 -4.71 -5.27 6.60
N GLN A 252 -5.63 -6.18 6.31
CA GLN A 252 -7.07 -5.96 6.31
C GLN A 252 -7.64 -5.22 7.55
N PRO A 253 -7.24 -5.53 8.80
CA PRO A 253 -7.76 -4.83 9.98
C PRO A 253 -7.51 -3.32 9.94
N VAL A 254 -6.36 -2.88 9.42
CA VAL A 254 -6.03 -1.44 9.30
C VAL A 254 -7.04 -0.71 8.41
N ILE A 255 -7.43 -1.34 7.30
CA ILE A 255 -8.41 -0.78 6.36
C ILE A 255 -9.83 -0.84 6.96
N LEU A 256 -10.17 -1.95 7.62
CA LEU A 256 -11.47 -2.12 8.26
C LEU A 256 -11.70 -1.08 9.36
N ASP A 257 -10.72 -0.86 10.24
CA ASP A 257 -10.80 0.13 11.31
C ASP A 257 -11.02 1.54 10.73
N TYR A 258 -10.32 1.87 9.65
CA TYR A 258 -10.50 3.14 8.96
C TYR A 258 -11.89 3.27 8.33
N LEU A 259 -12.41 2.24 7.67
CA LEU A 259 -13.77 2.25 7.11
C LEU A 259 -14.84 2.32 8.20
N ALA A 260 -14.67 1.59 9.30
CA ALA A 260 -15.58 1.62 10.45
C ALA A 260 -15.59 2.99 11.13
N SER A 261 -14.49 3.74 11.06
CA SER A 261 -14.46 5.13 11.54
C SER A 261 -15.24 6.10 10.64
N LYS A 262 -15.60 5.69 9.42
CA LYS A 262 -16.49 6.47 8.55
C LYS A 262 -17.93 6.24 8.98
N THR A 263 -18.70 7.32 9.06
CA THR A 263 -20.14 7.28 9.38
C THR A 263 -20.97 6.78 8.19
N ILE A 264 -20.66 5.60 7.67
CA ILE A 264 -21.42 4.93 6.61
C ILE A 264 -22.36 3.94 7.29
N CYS A 265 -23.66 4.01 6.98
CA CYS A 265 -24.64 3.07 7.52
C CYS A 265 -24.29 1.64 7.07
N SER A 266 -24.29 0.68 8.01
CA SER A 266 -23.95 -0.72 7.68
C SER A 266 -24.92 -1.33 6.66
N ASP A 267 -26.19 -0.93 6.69
CA ASP A 267 -27.22 -1.42 5.74
C ASP A 267 -27.03 -0.88 4.31
N ASP A 268 -26.26 0.20 4.16
CA ASP A 268 -25.96 0.81 2.87
C ASP A 268 -24.72 0.22 2.19
N LEU A 269 -23.96 -0.64 2.87
CA LEU A 269 -22.70 -1.15 2.36
C LEU A 269 -22.87 -2.41 1.50
N VAL A 270 -22.00 -2.56 0.52
CA VAL A 270 -21.78 -3.81 -0.21
C VAL A 270 -20.29 -3.95 -0.47
N VAL A 271 -19.71 -5.08 -0.07
CA VAL A 271 -18.32 -5.39 -0.38
C VAL A 271 -18.27 -6.04 -1.75
N VAL A 272 -17.36 -5.59 -2.61
CA VAL A 272 -17.26 -6.03 -3.99
C VAL A 272 -15.91 -6.69 -4.24
N SER A 273 -15.94 -7.92 -4.75
CA SER A 273 -14.75 -8.55 -5.33
C SER A 273 -14.54 -8.05 -6.76
N PRO A 274 -13.39 -7.43 -7.10
CA PRO A 274 -13.11 -6.93 -8.45
C PRO A 274 -12.97 -8.02 -9.52
N ASP A 275 -12.72 -9.26 -9.08
CA ASP A 275 -12.70 -10.45 -9.92
C ASP A 275 -13.09 -11.71 -9.11
N VAL A 276 -13.10 -12.86 -9.78
CA VAL A 276 -13.44 -14.16 -9.17
C VAL A 276 -12.34 -14.67 -8.22
N GLY A 277 -11.08 -14.30 -8.45
CA GLY A 277 -9.95 -14.72 -7.61
C GLY A 277 -9.99 -14.10 -6.22
N GLY A 278 -10.46 -12.85 -6.12
CA GLY A 278 -10.57 -12.10 -4.86
C GLY A 278 -11.75 -12.46 -3.97
N VAL A 279 -12.66 -13.36 -4.39
CA VAL A 279 -13.96 -13.57 -3.70
C VAL A 279 -13.81 -14.03 -2.25
N ALA A 280 -12.83 -14.90 -1.96
CA ALA A 280 -12.57 -15.36 -0.61
C ALA A 280 -12.12 -14.20 0.31
N ARG A 281 -11.27 -13.31 -0.20
CA ARG A 281 -10.80 -12.09 0.49
C ARG A 281 -11.96 -11.14 0.74
N ALA A 282 -12.74 -10.83 -0.30
CA ALA A 282 -13.91 -9.95 -0.21
C ALA A 282 -14.95 -10.49 0.78
N ARG A 283 -15.20 -11.81 0.81
CA ARG A 283 -16.08 -12.43 1.79
C ARG A 283 -15.57 -12.31 3.22
N ALA A 284 -14.27 -12.54 3.45
CA ALA A 284 -13.66 -12.35 4.76
C ALA A 284 -13.71 -10.87 5.21
N PHE A 285 -13.62 -9.94 4.26
CA PHE A 285 -13.81 -8.51 4.47
C PHE A 285 -15.23 -8.15 4.88
N ALA A 286 -16.22 -8.58 4.08
CA ALA A 286 -17.64 -8.43 4.37
C ALA A 286 -18.02 -8.90 5.79
N LYS A 287 -17.57 -10.10 6.18
CA LYS A 287 -17.88 -10.67 7.51
C LYS A 287 -17.43 -9.77 8.66
N LYS A 288 -16.27 -9.10 8.51
CA LYS A 288 -15.72 -8.19 9.54
C LYS A 288 -16.31 -6.78 9.47
N LEU A 289 -16.88 -6.40 8.33
CA LEU A 289 -17.57 -5.13 8.12
C LEU A 289 -19.09 -5.32 8.33
N SER A 290 -19.48 -5.66 9.55
CA SER A 290 -20.89 -5.83 9.95
C SER A 290 -21.68 -6.85 9.12
N ASP A 291 -21.02 -7.94 8.68
CA ASP A 291 -21.62 -8.95 7.78
C ASP A 291 -22.23 -8.36 6.50
N ALA A 292 -21.57 -7.33 5.93
CA ALA A 292 -22.05 -6.63 4.75
C ALA A 292 -22.31 -7.59 3.56
N PRO A 293 -23.33 -7.32 2.72
CA PRO A 293 -23.56 -8.06 1.49
C PRO A 293 -22.33 -8.12 0.58
N LEU A 294 -22.20 -9.23 -0.16
CA LEU A 294 -21.13 -9.45 -1.12
C LEU A 294 -21.64 -9.32 -2.56
N ALA A 295 -20.92 -8.57 -3.39
CA ALA A 295 -21.06 -8.59 -4.84
C ALA A 295 -19.75 -8.98 -5.53
N ILE A 296 -19.83 -9.46 -6.76
CA ILE A 296 -18.70 -10.01 -7.51
C ILE A 296 -18.77 -9.50 -8.95
N VAL A 297 -17.66 -8.94 -9.44
CA VAL A 297 -17.50 -8.64 -10.86
C VAL A 297 -16.98 -9.89 -11.57
N ASP A 298 -17.84 -10.55 -12.35
CA ASP A 298 -17.46 -11.68 -13.20
C ASP A 298 -17.03 -11.17 -14.58
N LYS A 299 -15.72 -11.18 -14.82
CA LYS A 299 -15.13 -10.80 -16.10
C LYS A 299 -14.97 -12.03 -16.99
N ARG A 300 -15.75 -12.11 -18.06
CA ARG A 300 -15.60 -13.16 -19.08
C ARG A 300 -14.87 -12.62 -20.31
N ARG A 301 -13.83 -13.34 -20.76
CA ARG A 301 -13.14 -13.09 -22.04
C ARG A 301 -13.65 -14.09 -23.07
N HIS A 302 -14.46 -13.67 -24.02
CA HIS A 302 -14.91 -14.52 -25.14
C HIS A 302 -13.91 -14.49 -26.31
N GLY A 303 -12.63 -14.81 -26.04
CA GLY A 303 -11.56 -14.86 -27.04
C GLY A 303 -10.65 -13.62 -27.08
N HIS A 304 -9.60 -13.66 -27.91
CA HIS A 304 -8.54 -12.64 -27.94
C HIS A 304 -8.94 -11.29 -28.56
N ASN A 305 -10.08 -11.23 -29.28
CA ASN A 305 -10.51 -10.03 -30.03
C ASN A 305 -11.98 -9.63 -29.78
N VAL A 306 -12.63 -10.16 -28.73
CA VAL A 306 -14.03 -9.84 -28.40
C VAL A 306 -14.07 -8.93 -27.18
N ALA A 307 -14.97 -7.94 -27.19
CA ALA A 307 -15.19 -7.02 -26.09
C ALA A 307 -15.34 -7.77 -24.76
N GLU A 308 -14.69 -7.26 -23.71
CA GLU A 308 -14.76 -7.85 -22.38
C GLU A 308 -16.19 -7.68 -21.84
N VAL A 309 -16.91 -8.79 -21.65
CA VAL A 309 -18.21 -8.77 -20.99
C VAL A 309 -17.96 -8.84 -19.49
N MET A 310 -18.41 -7.83 -18.76
CA MET A 310 -18.38 -7.81 -17.30
C MET A 310 -19.81 -7.92 -16.80
N ASN A 311 -20.05 -8.94 -15.96
CA ASN A 311 -21.33 -9.12 -15.29
C ASN A 311 -21.15 -8.80 -13.81
N LEU A 312 -22.18 -8.22 -13.20
CA LEU A 312 -22.25 -8.05 -11.76
C LEU A 312 -23.14 -9.13 -11.14
N ILE A 313 -22.63 -9.82 -10.13
CA ILE A 313 -23.39 -10.77 -9.32
C ILE A 313 -23.55 -10.15 -7.93
N GLY A 314 -24.79 -9.88 -7.52
CA GLY A 314 -25.11 -9.20 -6.26
C GLY A 314 -25.76 -7.83 -6.49
N ASP A 315 -26.49 -7.32 -5.50
CA ASP A 315 -27.20 -6.05 -5.59
C ASP A 315 -26.42 -4.90 -4.96
N VAL A 316 -26.11 -3.90 -5.78
CA VAL A 316 -25.34 -2.70 -5.43
C VAL A 316 -26.16 -1.41 -5.56
N LYS A 317 -27.42 -1.50 -5.99
CA LYS A 317 -28.22 -0.32 -6.34
C LYS A 317 -28.51 0.53 -5.10
N GLY A 318 -28.16 1.82 -5.16
CA GLY A 318 -28.31 2.78 -4.08
C GLY A 318 -27.30 2.63 -2.94
N LYS A 319 -26.39 1.66 -3.01
CA LYS A 319 -25.44 1.29 -1.95
C LYS A 319 -24.08 1.96 -2.14
N VAL A 320 -23.30 1.98 -1.06
CA VAL A 320 -21.88 2.30 -1.06
C VAL A 320 -21.09 1.01 -1.31
N ALA A 321 -20.44 0.93 -2.46
CA ALA A 321 -19.68 -0.22 -2.87
C ALA A 321 -18.22 -0.11 -2.43
N VAL A 322 -17.73 -1.09 -1.67
CA VAL A 322 -16.33 -1.16 -1.21
C VAL A 322 -15.62 -2.28 -1.99
N MET A 323 -14.86 -1.91 -3.01
CA MET A 323 -14.04 -2.84 -3.78
C MET A 323 -12.78 -3.22 -3.00
N VAL A 324 -12.50 -4.51 -2.83
CA VAL A 324 -11.35 -4.99 -2.04
C VAL A 324 -10.46 -5.92 -2.85
N ASP A 325 -9.16 -5.65 -2.88
CA ASP A 325 -8.14 -6.48 -3.55
C ASP A 325 -6.85 -6.57 -2.70
N ASP A 326 -5.92 -7.49 -2.97
CA ASP A 326 -4.58 -7.43 -2.33
C ASP A 326 -3.80 -6.21 -2.78
N MET A 327 -3.84 -5.94 -4.09
CA MET A 327 -2.96 -4.96 -4.69
C MET A 327 -3.61 -4.25 -5.86
N ILE A 328 -3.23 -3.00 -6.08
CA ILE A 328 -3.58 -2.25 -7.28
C ILE A 328 -2.31 -1.99 -8.08
N ASP A 329 -2.18 -2.67 -9.22
CA ASP A 329 -1.06 -2.49 -10.15
C ASP A 329 -1.35 -1.41 -11.19
N THR A 330 -1.98 -1.75 -12.32
CA THR A 330 -2.32 -0.76 -13.36
C THR A 330 -3.70 -0.13 -13.18
N ALA A 331 -4.41 -0.48 -12.10
CA ALA A 331 -5.79 -0.10 -11.81
C ALA A 331 -6.85 -0.41 -12.90
N GLY A 332 -6.52 -1.22 -13.92
CA GLY A 332 -7.43 -1.52 -15.03
C GLY A 332 -8.68 -2.30 -14.59
N THR A 333 -8.50 -3.34 -13.76
CA THR A 333 -9.61 -4.16 -13.24
C THR A 333 -10.52 -3.32 -12.34
N ILE A 334 -9.95 -2.63 -11.35
CA ILE A 334 -10.72 -1.89 -10.36
C ILE A 334 -11.46 -0.70 -10.97
N ALA A 335 -10.86 0.03 -11.92
CA ALA A 335 -11.54 1.16 -12.59
C ALA A 335 -12.70 0.70 -13.48
N LYS A 336 -12.53 -0.41 -14.20
CA LYS A 336 -13.62 -1.00 -15.00
C LYS A 336 -14.75 -1.51 -14.11
N GLY A 337 -14.41 -2.17 -13.00
CA GLY A 337 -15.40 -2.60 -12.01
C GLY A 337 -16.14 -1.41 -11.40
N ALA A 338 -15.45 -0.34 -11.02
CA ALA A 338 -16.08 0.87 -10.51
C ALA A 338 -17.05 1.52 -11.52
N ALA A 339 -16.68 1.59 -12.79
CA ALA A 339 -17.57 2.08 -13.84
C ALA A 339 -18.84 1.22 -13.97
N LEU A 340 -18.71 -0.11 -13.90
CA LEU A 340 -19.85 -1.03 -13.89
C LEU A 340 -20.73 -0.83 -12.65
N LEU A 341 -20.14 -0.67 -11.47
CA LEU A 341 -20.89 -0.43 -10.23
C LEU A 341 -21.75 0.83 -10.32
N HIS A 342 -21.20 1.92 -10.87
CA HIS A 342 -21.97 3.15 -11.13
C HIS A 342 -23.10 2.92 -12.15
N GLN A 343 -22.85 2.15 -13.21
CA GLN A 343 -23.89 1.80 -14.20
C GLN A 343 -25.04 0.99 -13.59
N GLU A 344 -24.72 0.09 -12.66
CA GLU A 344 -25.71 -0.72 -11.91
C GLU A 344 -26.34 0.06 -10.73
N GLY A 345 -25.98 1.34 -10.57
CA GLY A 345 -26.64 2.27 -9.65
C GLY A 345 -26.04 2.35 -8.26
N ALA A 346 -24.79 1.94 -8.05
CA ALA A 346 -24.07 2.24 -6.80
C ALA A 346 -23.98 3.76 -6.57
N ARG A 347 -24.18 4.20 -5.32
CA ARG A 347 -24.16 5.61 -4.92
C ARG A 347 -22.72 6.14 -4.87
N GLU A 348 -21.84 5.36 -4.28
CA GLU A 348 -20.42 5.68 -4.09
C GLU A 348 -19.60 4.40 -4.29
N VAL A 349 -18.36 4.57 -4.75
CA VAL A 349 -17.42 3.45 -4.91
C VAL A 349 -16.11 3.79 -4.20
N TYR A 350 -15.70 2.91 -3.29
CA TYR A 350 -14.41 2.93 -2.61
C TYR A 350 -13.51 1.84 -3.17
N ALA A 351 -12.23 2.13 -3.32
CA ALA A 351 -11.21 1.14 -3.66
C ALA A 351 -10.31 0.90 -2.46
N CYS A 352 -10.17 -0.35 -2.04
CA CYS A 352 -9.32 -0.76 -0.93
C CYS A 352 -8.29 -1.79 -1.41
N SER A 353 -7.02 -1.58 -1.10
CA SER A 353 -5.99 -2.62 -1.30
C SER A 353 -4.85 -2.50 -0.31
N THR A 354 -4.22 -3.62 0.02
CA THR A 354 -3.03 -3.57 0.88
C THR A 354 -1.86 -2.92 0.13
N HIS A 355 -1.57 -3.36 -1.09
CA HIS A 355 -0.35 -2.95 -1.81
C HIS A 355 -0.64 -1.99 -2.98
N ALA A 356 -0.12 -0.76 -2.88
CA ALA A 356 -0.19 0.25 -3.93
C ALA A 356 0.99 0.13 -4.91
N VAL A 357 0.93 -0.83 -5.85
CA VAL A 357 1.99 -1.04 -6.85
C VAL A 357 1.98 0.12 -7.87
N PHE A 358 0.80 0.57 -8.29
CA PHE A 358 0.56 1.78 -9.08
C PHE A 358 1.45 1.95 -10.34
N SER A 359 1.66 0.87 -11.09
CA SER A 359 2.30 0.97 -12.40
C SER A 359 1.43 1.80 -13.36
N PRO A 360 2.01 2.58 -14.29
CA PRO A 360 1.23 3.34 -15.25
C PRO A 360 0.23 2.48 -16.04
N PRO A 361 -0.99 2.98 -16.34
CA PRO A 361 -1.53 4.30 -16.03
C PRO A 361 -2.43 4.32 -14.76
N ALA A 362 -1.99 3.70 -13.66
CA ALA A 362 -2.84 3.56 -12.47
C ALA A 362 -3.38 4.88 -11.92
N ILE A 363 -2.51 5.89 -11.77
CA ILE A 363 -2.89 7.18 -11.15
C ILE A 363 -3.98 7.89 -11.96
N GLU A 364 -3.86 7.88 -13.30
CA GLU A 364 -4.89 8.45 -14.19
C GLU A 364 -6.25 7.76 -13.99
N ARG A 365 -6.26 6.43 -13.89
CA ARG A 365 -7.49 5.65 -13.72
C ARG A 365 -8.12 5.86 -12.34
N LEU A 366 -7.30 5.91 -11.29
CA LEU A 366 -7.75 6.07 -9.91
C LEU A 366 -8.25 7.50 -9.62
N SER A 367 -7.67 8.50 -10.28
CA SER A 367 -8.07 9.91 -10.15
C SER A 367 -9.16 10.34 -11.13
N SER A 368 -9.74 9.41 -11.90
CA SER A 368 -10.76 9.68 -12.92
C SER A 368 -12.11 10.19 -12.39
N GLY A 369 -12.29 10.25 -11.07
CA GLY A 369 -13.56 10.61 -10.41
C GLY A 369 -14.52 9.44 -10.21
N LEU A 370 -14.14 8.22 -10.61
CA LEU A 370 -14.94 7.00 -10.36
C LEU A 370 -14.97 6.60 -8.88
N PHE A 371 -13.96 7.01 -8.10
CA PHE A 371 -13.80 6.62 -6.71
C PHE A 371 -14.07 7.79 -5.78
N GLN A 372 -14.86 7.54 -4.75
CA GLN A 372 -15.02 8.46 -3.63
C GLN A 372 -13.71 8.54 -2.83
N GLU A 373 -13.03 7.40 -2.67
CA GLU A 373 -11.72 7.30 -2.03
C GLU A 373 -10.99 6.04 -2.48
N VAL A 374 -9.66 6.13 -2.54
CA VAL A 374 -8.75 5.02 -2.80
C VAL A 374 -7.90 4.84 -1.55
N ILE A 375 -8.15 3.77 -0.80
CA ILE A 375 -7.56 3.48 0.50
C ILE A 375 -6.51 2.39 0.31
N ILE A 376 -5.26 2.73 0.58
CA ILE A 376 -4.14 1.80 0.49
C ILE A 376 -3.31 1.79 1.76
N THR A 377 -2.40 0.81 1.92
CA THR A 377 -1.43 0.82 3.00
C THR A 377 -0.05 1.26 2.54
N ASN A 378 0.79 1.73 3.47
CA ASN A 378 2.18 2.12 3.20
C ASN A 378 3.16 0.93 3.06
N THR A 379 2.69 -0.29 2.76
CA THR A 379 3.56 -1.46 2.48
C THR A 379 4.51 -1.23 1.29
N ILE A 380 4.08 -0.43 0.32
CA ILE A 380 4.89 0.11 -0.78
C ILE A 380 4.92 1.64 -0.60
N PRO A 381 6.08 2.32 -0.71
CA PRO A 381 6.12 3.77 -0.65
C PRO A 381 5.43 4.38 -1.88
N VAL A 382 4.61 5.40 -1.66
CA VAL A 382 4.01 6.18 -2.73
C VAL A 382 4.85 7.42 -2.98
N SER A 383 5.33 7.62 -4.21
CA SER A 383 6.06 8.84 -4.56
C SER A 383 5.13 10.06 -4.54
N GLU A 384 5.64 11.23 -4.15
CA GLU A 384 4.84 12.48 -4.07
C GLU A 384 4.02 12.78 -5.35
N LYS A 385 4.59 12.56 -6.53
CA LYS A 385 3.92 12.75 -7.83
C LYS A 385 2.72 11.83 -8.09
N ASN A 386 2.59 10.75 -7.31
CA ASN A 386 1.51 9.77 -7.44
C ASN A 386 0.39 10.04 -6.42
N TYR A 387 0.49 11.08 -5.59
CA TYR A 387 -0.60 11.49 -4.72
C TYR A 387 -1.68 12.22 -5.53
N PHE A 388 -2.93 11.92 -5.20
CA PHE A 388 -4.12 12.56 -5.75
C PHE A 388 -5.15 12.76 -4.63
N PRO A 389 -6.13 13.69 -4.78
CA PRO A 389 -6.99 14.11 -3.67
C PRO A 389 -7.78 12.97 -2.99
N GLN A 390 -8.15 11.94 -3.74
CA GLN A 390 -8.91 10.78 -3.25
C GLN A 390 -8.03 9.69 -2.63
N LEU A 391 -6.70 9.82 -2.64
CA LEU A 391 -5.78 8.81 -2.12
C LEU A 391 -5.62 8.96 -0.61
N THR A 392 -5.93 7.89 0.12
CA THR A 392 -5.62 7.76 1.55
C THR A 392 -4.62 6.63 1.75
N VAL A 393 -3.55 6.94 2.48
CA VAL A 393 -2.47 6.01 2.80
C VAL A 393 -2.50 5.71 4.30
N LEU A 394 -2.77 4.46 4.66
CA LEU A 394 -2.82 3.98 6.03
C LEU A 394 -1.50 3.31 6.42
N SER A 395 -1.04 3.52 7.65
CA SER A 395 0.18 2.86 8.12
C SER A 395 -0.08 1.47 8.66
N VAL A 396 0.73 0.49 8.23
CA VAL A 396 0.79 -0.85 8.83
C VAL A 396 1.89 -0.98 9.89
N ALA A 397 2.55 0.13 10.27
CA ALA A 397 3.68 0.10 11.19
C ALA A 397 3.36 -0.52 12.54
N ASN A 398 2.21 -0.17 13.14
CA ASN A 398 1.79 -0.72 14.43
C ASN A 398 1.57 -2.24 14.34
N LEU A 399 0.92 -2.69 13.26
CA LEU A 399 0.66 -4.11 13.02
C LEU A 399 1.96 -4.91 12.84
N LEU A 400 2.89 -4.38 12.03
CA LEU A 400 4.18 -5.02 11.78
C LEU A 400 5.09 -4.98 13.01
N GLY A 401 5.18 -3.85 13.70
CA GLY A 401 5.98 -3.69 14.91
C GLY A 401 5.50 -4.59 16.05
N GLU A 402 4.19 -4.70 16.23
CA GLU A 402 3.59 -5.61 17.21
C GLU A 402 3.83 -7.09 16.85
N THR A 403 3.81 -7.43 15.56
CA THR A 403 4.16 -8.77 15.09
C THR A 403 5.63 -9.08 15.34
N ILE A 404 6.54 -8.14 15.03
CA ILE A 404 7.98 -8.27 15.31
C ILE A 404 8.19 -8.48 16.80
N TRP A 405 7.49 -7.73 17.66
CA TRP A 405 7.61 -7.91 19.11
C TRP A 405 7.22 -9.30 19.56
N ARG A 406 6.07 -9.79 19.09
CA ARG A 406 5.62 -11.14 19.45
C ARG A 406 6.57 -12.23 18.95
N VAL A 407 7.12 -12.08 17.75
CA VAL A 407 8.11 -13.01 17.20
C VAL A 407 9.37 -13.05 18.07
N HIS A 408 9.84 -11.89 18.53
CA HIS A 408 11.03 -11.80 19.37
C HIS A 408 10.82 -12.42 20.77
N ASP A 409 9.66 -12.16 21.37
CA ASP A 409 9.31 -12.61 22.72
C ASP A 409 8.71 -14.04 22.75
N ASP A 410 8.81 -14.79 21.64
CA ASP A 410 8.21 -16.13 21.48
C ASP A 410 6.71 -16.19 21.84
N CYS A 411 5.99 -15.08 21.61
CA CYS A 411 4.57 -14.92 21.88
C CYS A 411 3.70 -15.33 20.68
N SER A 412 2.42 -15.65 20.94
CA SER A 412 1.49 -16.05 19.89
C SER A 412 1.14 -14.89 18.94
N VAL A 413 1.66 -14.94 17.71
CA VAL A 413 1.31 -13.99 16.63
C VAL A 413 -0.17 -14.09 16.23
N SER A 414 -0.76 -15.29 16.30
CA SER A 414 -2.14 -15.55 15.87
C SER A 414 -3.20 -14.74 16.63
N SER A 415 -2.91 -14.30 17.86
CA SER A 415 -3.83 -13.49 18.66
C SER A 415 -4.04 -12.07 18.12
N ILE A 416 -3.21 -11.62 17.16
CA ILE A 416 -3.37 -10.30 16.51
C ILE A 416 -4.60 -10.29 15.59
N PHE A 417 -4.96 -11.44 15.04
CA PHE A 417 -5.95 -11.54 13.96
C PHE A 417 -7.31 -12.10 14.39
N GLN A 418 -7.42 -12.49 15.66
CA GLN A 418 -8.67 -12.85 16.35
C GLN A 418 -9.36 -11.58 16.81
#